data_AF-A0A9R0JB49-F1
#
_entry.id   AF-A0A9R0JB49-F1
#
_cell.length_a   1.000
_cell.length_b   1.000
_cell.length_c   1.000
_cell.angle_alpha   90.00
_cell.angle_beta   90.00
_cell.angle_gamma   90.00
#
_symmetry.space_group_name_H-M   'P 1'
#
loop_
_entity.id
_entity.type
_entity.pdbx_description
1 polymer ?
#
loop_
_entity_poly.entity_id
_entity_poly.type
_entity_poly.pdbx_seq_one_letter_code
_entity_poly.pdbx_strand_id
1 'polypeptide(L)'
;MRGSPVSRRAAQRFRQLAFLSAGSVKVKLLLGFCIFFTLILLVFRASTFIQWTHHYNSIDQSDLHRKGYTLLINTWKRNDLLKKSISHYAACLLLESIHIVWSEPDPPSESLNRYLQHIVKAYSKNGRKIELEFDTNTKDSLNNRFKEIKNLKTDVVFSIDDDVIFPCSSVEVAYSVWQSAPDTMVGFVPRMHWLDQSRGNMDHYTYGGWWSVWWTGTYSMVLSKAAFFHKKYLAMYTNEFPASLREYIAHNRNCEDIAMSFLVANATGAPPIWVKGKIFEIGSTGISSLGGHSQKRTECINRLLCQLAVIRALIDEVVLRLDQITEMFLRL
;
A
#
# COMPACT_ATOMS: atom_id res chain seq x y z
N MET A 1 -63.39 -50.48 23.65
CA MET A 1 -63.38 -50.27 22.18
C MET A 1 -63.12 -48.80 21.89
N ARG A 2 -62.17 -48.55 20.96
CA ARG A 2 -61.87 -47.29 20.22
C ARG A 2 -61.82 -45.96 20.99
N GLY A 3 -60.58 -45.51 21.23
CA GLY A 3 -60.30 -44.12 21.59
C GLY A 3 -60.68 -43.13 20.48
N SER A 4 -61.12 -41.94 20.88
CA SER A 4 -61.33 -40.82 19.96
C SER A 4 -60.00 -40.07 19.75
N PRO A 5 -59.49 -39.98 18.52
CA PRO A 5 -58.16 -39.40 18.21
C PRO A 5 -58.17 -37.86 18.16
N VAL A 6 -59.27 -37.21 18.56
CA VAL A 6 -59.49 -35.78 18.34
C VAL A 6 -58.88 -34.91 19.45
N SER A 7 -58.78 -35.38 20.70
CA SER A 7 -58.34 -34.52 21.81
C SER A 7 -56.82 -34.33 21.93
N ARG A 8 -55.99 -35.29 21.46
CA ARG A 8 -54.51 -35.15 21.50
C ARG A 8 -53.96 -34.27 20.37
N ARG A 9 -54.56 -34.29 19.17
CA ARG A 9 -54.14 -33.42 18.05
C ARG A 9 -54.51 -31.95 18.26
N ALA A 10 -55.62 -31.66 18.91
CA ALA A 10 -56.01 -30.28 19.25
C ALA A 10 -55.04 -29.69 20.30
N ALA A 11 -54.70 -30.44 21.34
CA ALA A 11 -53.78 -29.97 22.39
C ALA A 11 -52.34 -29.73 21.88
N GLN A 12 -51.84 -30.53 20.92
CA GLN A 12 -50.53 -30.31 20.29
C GLN A 12 -50.54 -29.15 19.28
N ARG A 13 -51.63 -28.94 18.52
CA ARG A 13 -51.73 -27.79 17.60
C ARG A 13 -51.85 -26.46 18.34
N PHE A 14 -52.53 -26.40 19.48
CA PHE A 14 -52.55 -25.19 20.32
C PHE A 14 -51.21 -24.88 20.98
N ARG A 15 -50.41 -25.91 21.34
CA ARG A 15 -49.03 -25.67 21.81
C ARG A 15 -48.11 -25.16 20.71
N GLN A 16 -48.21 -25.67 19.47
CA GLN A 16 -47.40 -25.18 18.34
C GLN A 16 -47.79 -23.77 17.85
N LEU A 17 -49.07 -23.38 17.91
CA LEU A 17 -49.52 -22.02 17.59
C LEU A 17 -49.19 -20.99 18.68
N ALA A 18 -49.04 -21.43 19.94
CA ALA A 18 -48.55 -20.57 21.02
C ALA A 18 -47.06 -20.21 20.87
N PHE A 19 -46.24 -21.08 20.28
CA PHE A 19 -44.81 -20.79 20.04
C PHE A 19 -44.56 -19.79 18.90
N LEU A 20 -45.48 -19.64 17.95
CA LEU A 20 -45.37 -18.62 16.88
C LEU A 20 -45.90 -17.24 17.29
N SER A 21 -46.70 -17.16 18.36
CA SER A 21 -47.23 -15.89 18.88
C SER A 21 -46.53 -15.38 20.14
N ALA A 22 -45.78 -16.22 20.85
CA ALA A 22 -45.06 -15.87 22.09
C ALA A 22 -43.55 -15.58 21.90
N GLY A 23 -43.15 -15.01 20.75
CA GLY A 23 -41.90 -14.25 20.73
C GLY A 23 -42.12 -13.01 21.58
N SER A 24 -41.45 -12.92 22.74
CA SER A 24 -41.54 -11.76 23.64
C SER A 24 -41.54 -10.47 22.82
N VAL A 25 -42.44 -9.52 23.12
CA VAL A 25 -42.52 -8.22 22.43
C VAL A 25 -41.13 -7.58 22.30
N LYS A 26 -40.25 -7.83 23.29
CA LYS A 26 -38.83 -7.46 23.28
C LYS A 26 -38.03 -8.05 22.12
N VAL A 27 -38.22 -9.32 21.77
CA VAL A 27 -37.53 -10.02 20.65
C VAL A 27 -38.00 -9.48 19.31
N LYS A 28 -39.30 -9.23 19.15
CA LYS A 28 -39.85 -8.63 17.91
C LYS A 28 -39.38 -7.18 17.74
N LEU A 29 -39.32 -6.40 18.82
CA LEU A 29 -38.73 -5.06 18.83
C LEU A 29 -37.23 -5.11 18.49
N LEU A 30 -36.47 -6.01 19.08
CA LEU A 30 -35.04 -6.21 18.77
C LEU A 30 -34.81 -6.54 17.30
N LEU A 31 -35.60 -7.47 16.73
CA LEU A 31 -35.51 -7.80 15.31
C LEU A 31 -35.85 -6.59 14.43
N GLY A 32 -36.88 -5.83 14.80
CA GLY A 32 -37.26 -4.60 14.11
C GLY A 32 -36.15 -3.54 14.14
N PHE A 33 -35.52 -3.33 15.30
CA PHE A 33 -34.35 -2.44 15.41
C PHE A 33 -33.17 -2.94 14.58
N CYS A 34 -32.84 -4.23 14.59
CA CYS A 34 -31.75 -4.79 13.78
C CYS A 34 -31.99 -4.60 12.27
N ILE A 35 -33.22 -4.79 11.80
CA ILE A 35 -33.59 -4.56 10.39
C ILE A 35 -33.52 -3.06 10.06
N PHE A 36 -34.01 -2.20 10.95
CA PHE A 36 -33.95 -0.76 10.77
C PHE A 36 -32.52 -0.24 10.71
N PHE A 37 -31.64 -0.68 11.62
CA PHE A 37 -30.22 -0.31 11.62
C PHE A 37 -29.48 -0.86 10.41
N THR A 38 -29.78 -2.09 9.95
CA THR A 38 -29.16 -2.62 8.71
C THR A 38 -29.63 -1.87 7.46
N LEU A 39 -30.91 -1.49 7.38
CA LEU A 39 -31.40 -0.64 6.29
C LEU A 39 -30.76 0.75 6.31
N ILE A 40 -30.62 1.36 7.50
CA ILE A 40 -29.90 2.61 7.67
C ILE A 40 -28.45 2.49 7.19
N LEU A 41 -27.74 1.42 7.59
CA LEU A 41 -26.35 1.19 7.16
C LEU A 41 -26.24 0.97 5.65
N LEU A 42 -27.22 0.31 5.02
CA LEU A 42 -27.27 0.13 3.57
C LEU A 42 -27.54 1.45 2.84
N VAL A 43 -28.44 2.29 3.37
CA VAL A 43 -28.72 3.62 2.82
C VAL A 43 -27.50 4.52 2.96
N PHE A 44 -26.85 4.56 4.13
CA PHE A 44 -25.61 5.32 4.32
C PHE A 44 -24.48 4.84 3.41
N ARG A 45 -24.31 3.52 3.22
CA ARG A 45 -23.33 2.98 2.27
C ARG A 45 -23.66 3.35 0.83
N ALA A 46 -24.92 3.28 0.44
CA ALA A 46 -25.37 3.65 -0.89
C ALA A 46 -25.19 5.15 -1.15
N SER A 47 -25.51 6.02 -0.19
CA SER A 47 -25.32 7.46 -0.33
C SER A 47 -23.84 7.85 -0.33
N THR A 48 -22.97 7.22 0.48
CA THR A 48 -21.52 7.43 0.38
C THR A 48 -20.96 6.97 -0.96
N PHE A 49 -21.48 5.86 -1.52
CA PHE A 49 -21.06 5.35 -2.82
C PHE A 49 -21.51 6.27 -3.96
N ILE A 50 -22.77 6.75 -3.91
CA ILE A 50 -23.33 7.68 -4.89
C ILE A 50 -22.60 9.03 -4.82
N GLN A 51 -22.34 9.55 -3.62
CA GLN A 51 -21.58 10.80 -3.43
C GLN A 51 -20.12 10.65 -3.90
N TRP A 52 -19.50 9.49 -3.72
CA TRP A 52 -18.18 9.18 -4.29
C TRP A 52 -18.22 9.14 -5.82
N THR A 53 -19.24 8.52 -6.43
CA THR A 53 -19.38 8.51 -7.90
C THR A 53 -19.65 9.91 -8.47
N HIS A 54 -20.40 10.76 -7.76
CA HIS A 54 -20.65 12.14 -8.19
C HIS A 54 -19.42 13.02 -7.98
N HIS A 55 -18.67 12.87 -6.89
CA HIS A 55 -17.42 13.60 -6.66
C HIS A 55 -16.32 13.17 -7.64
N TYR A 56 -16.27 11.89 -8.04
CA TYR A 56 -15.37 11.42 -9.11
C TYR A 56 -15.73 12.03 -10.47
N ASN A 57 -17.04 12.17 -10.77
CA ASN A 57 -17.51 12.79 -12.00
C ASN A 57 -17.47 14.32 -11.98
N SER A 58 -17.38 14.96 -10.80
CA SER A 58 -17.36 16.43 -10.64
C SER A 58 -15.97 17.00 -10.35
N ILE A 59 -14.94 16.16 -10.20
CA ILE A 59 -13.57 16.65 -10.39
C ILE A 59 -13.48 17.00 -11.86
N ASP A 60 -13.65 18.29 -12.14
CA ASP A 60 -13.47 18.85 -13.47
C ASP A 60 -12.09 18.41 -13.97
N GLN A 61 -12.10 17.57 -15.00
CA GLN A 61 -10.93 16.90 -15.59
C GLN A 61 -9.93 17.89 -16.20
N SER A 62 -10.28 19.18 -16.18
CA SER A 62 -9.56 20.33 -16.70
C SER A 62 -8.51 20.90 -15.72
N ASP A 63 -8.67 20.73 -14.40
CA ASP A 63 -7.82 21.38 -13.37
C ASP A 63 -6.93 20.43 -12.55
N LEU A 64 -7.04 19.10 -12.75
CA LEU A 64 -5.97 18.17 -12.35
C LEU A 64 -4.76 18.45 -13.24
N HIS A 65 -3.79 19.21 -12.72
CA HIS A 65 -2.49 19.42 -13.35
C HIS A 65 -2.01 18.09 -13.98
N ARG A 66 -2.00 18.09 -15.32
CA ARG A 66 -1.73 17.02 -16.32
C ARG A 66 -0.45 16.18 -16.14
N LYS A 67 0.14 16.09 -14.95
CA LYS A 67 1.41 15.43 -14.71
C LYS A 67 1.16 14.02 -14.20
N GLY A 68 1.23 13.03 -15.08
CA GLY A 68 1.18 11.63 -14.67
C GLY A 68 2.34 11.21 -13.76
N TYR A 69 2.54 9.90 -13.61
CA TYR A 69 3.58 9.35 -12.75
C TYR A 69 4.58 8.48 -13.52
N THR A 70 5.76 8.31 -12.94
CA THR A 70 6.77 7.37 -13.40
C THR A 70 6.68 6.07 -12.59
N LEU A 71 6.59 4.93 -13.27
CA LEU A 71 6.77 3.62 -12.66
C LEU A 71 8.26 3.35 -12.48
N LEU A 72 8.68 3.02 -11.26
CA LEU A 72 10.04 2.64 -10.93
C LEU A 72 10.04 1.21 -10.38
N ILE A 73 10.50 0.26 -11.19
CA ILE A 73 10.40 -1.18 -10.90
C ILE A 73 11.78 -1.81 -10.79
N ASN A 74 12.06 -2.47 -9.67
CA ASN A 74 13.29 -3.24 -9.48
C ASN A 74 13.09 -4.70 -9.91
N THR A 75 14.09 -5.24 -10.60
CA THR A 75 14.08 -6.63 -11.09
C THR A 75 15.45 -7.28 -10.92
N TRP A 76 15.45 -8.58 -10.66
CA TRP A 76 16.67 -9.40 -10.64
C TRP A 76 16.35 -10.85 -10.98
N LYS A 77 16.84 -11.33 -12.14
CA LYS A 77 16.68 -12.70 -12.63
C LYS A 77 15.22 -13.18 -12.66
N ARG A 78 14.28 -12.26 -12.91
CA ARG A 78 12.83 -12.46 -12.88
C ARG A 78 12.14 -11.86 -14.11
N ASN A 79 12.75 -12.10 -15.28
CA ASN A 79 12.28 -11.55 -16.55
C ASN A 79 10.82 -11.88 -16.86
N ASP A 80 10.29 -13.02 -16.41
CA ASP A 80 8.89 -13.39 -16.59
C ASP A 80 7.94 -12.54 -15.72
N LEU A 81 8.31 -12.27 -14.46
CA LEU A 81 7.54 -11.40 -13.57
C LEU A 81 7.59 -9.95 -14.05
N LEU A 82 8.77 -9.47 -14.46
CA LEU A 82 8.92 -8.15 -15.07
C LEU A 82 8.00 -7.98 -16.28
N LYS A 83 7.97 -8.96 -17.20
CA LYS A 83 7.06 -8.93 -18.36
C LYS A 83 5.59 -8.83 -17.96
N LYS A 84 5.16 -9.60 -16.95
CA LYS A 84 3.78 -9.55 -16.42
C LYS A 84 3.47 -8.18 -15.82
N SER A 85 4.36 -7.66 -14.98
CA SER A 85 4.21 -6.36 -14.32
C SER A 85 4.15 -5.21 -15.33
N ILE A 86 5.06 -5.16 -16.31
CA ILE A 86 5.03 -4.12 -17.35
C ILE A 86 3.78 -4.23 -18.24
N SER A 87 3.35 -5.45 -18.58
CA SER A 87 2.11 -5.65 -19.36
C SER A 87 0.87 -5.12 -18.64
N HIS A 88 0.83 -5.25 -17.31
CA HIS A 88 -0.23 -4.72 -16.47
C HIS A 88 -0.15 -3.19 -16.34
N TYR A 89 0.99 -2.66 -15.86
CA TYR A 89 1.08 -1.24 -15.54
C TYR A 89 1.08 -0.33 -16.78
N ALA A 90 1.54 -0.80 -17.94
CA ALA A 90 1.43 -0.06 -19.19
C ALA A 90 -0.03 0.28 -19.56
N ALA A 91 -0.99 -0.52 -19.09
CA ALA A 91 -2.42 -0.28 -19.30
C ALA A 91 -3.03 0.75 -18.33
N CYS A 92 -2.38 1.02 -17.18
CA CYS A 92 -2.93 1.94 -16.18
C CYS A 92 -2.96 3.38 -16.71
N LEU A 93 -3.93 4.18 -16.24
CA LEU A 93 -4.04 5.59 -16.61
C LEU A 93 -2.87 6.41 -16.00
N LEU A 94 -2.57 7.56 -16.61
CA LEU A 94 -1.59 8.53 -16.11
C LEU A 94 -0.14 8.02 -15.95
N LEU A 95 0.19 6.79 -16.38
CA LEU A 95 1.58 6.35 -16.48
C LEU A 95 2.27 7.02 -17.68
N GLU A 96 3.36 7.74 -17.41
CA GLU A 96 4.13 8.53 -18.39
C GLU A 96 5.47 7.89 -18.76
N SER A 97 6.15 7.29 -17.78
CA SER A 97 7.41 6.58 -18.03
C SER A 97 7.61 5.40 -17.10
N ILE A 98 8.45 4.47 -17.54
CA ILE A 98 8.82 3.25 -16.85
C ILE A 98 10.34 3.23 -16.76
N HIS A 99 10.84 3.18 -15.54
CA HIS A 99 12.25 2.99 -15.24
C HIS A 99 12.43 1.61 -14.62
N ILE A 100 13.18 0.76 -15.32
CA ILE A 100 13.53 -0.58 -14.88
C ILE A 100 14.90 -0.50 -14.22
N VAL A 101 14.94 -0.68 -12.91
CA VAL A 101 16.19 -0.74 -12.14
C VAL A 101 16.87 -2.06 -12.43
N TRP A 102 17.82 -2.04 -13.35
CA TRP A 102 18.53 -3.22 -13.83
C TRP A 102 19.85 -3.37 -13.06
N SER A 103 19.94 -4.40 -12.24
CA SER A 103 21.16 -4.66 -11.44
C SER A 103 21.93 -5.90 -11.91
N GLU A 104 21.42 -6.66 -12.88
CA GLU A 104 22.08 -7.87 -13.36
C GLU A 104 23.43 -7.55 -14.05
N PRO A 105 24.44 -8.44 -13.98
CA PRO A 105 25.74 -8.21 -14.59
C PRO A 105 25.67 -8.07 -16.12
N ASP A 106 24.81 -8.89 -16.74
CA ASP A 106 24.59 -8.86 -18.17
C ASP A 106 23.52 -7.81 -18.53
N PRO A 107 23.65 -7.12 -19.68
CA PRO A 107 22.61 -6.22 -20.15
C PRO A 107 21.29 -6.97 -20.42
N PRO A 108 20.13 -6.27 -20.37
CA PRO A 108 18.86 -6.89 -20.70
C PRO A 108 18.92 -7.50 -22.10
N SER A 109 18.44 -8.72 -22.24
CA SER A 109 18.50 -9.43 -23.53
C SER A 109 17.68 -8.71 -24.60
N GLU A 110 18.13 -8.80 -25.85
CA GLU A 110 17.44 -8.20 -26.99
C GLU A 110 15.98 -8.69 -27.11
N SER A 111 15.71 -9.96 -26.76
CA SER A 111 14.36 -10.52 -26.76
C SER A 111 13.48 -9.93 -25.65
N LEU A 112 14.05 -9.65 -24.47
CA LEU A 112 13.36 -8.97 -23.39
C LEU A 112 13.05 -7.52 -23.79
N ASN A 113 14.05 -6.79 -24.26
CA ASN A 113 13.90 -5.39 -24.67
C ASN A 113 12.81 -5.26 -25.77
N ARG A 114 12.88 -6.09 -26.82
CA ARG A 114 11.86 -6.10 -27.89
C ARG A 114 10.46 -6.36 -27.36
N TYR A 115 10.30 -7.30 -26.44
CA TYR A 115 9.00 -7.60 -25.84
C TYR A 115 8.45 -6.40 -25.07
N LEU A 116 9.25 -5.81 -24.19
CA LEU A 116 8.80 -4.68 -23.36
C LEU A 116 8.49 -3.44 -24.20
N GLN A 117 9.34 -3.13 -25.19
CA GLN A 117 9.09 -2.04 -26.14
C GLN A 117 7.80 -2.26 -26.95
N HIS A 118 7.51 -3.51 -27.36
CA HIS A 118 6.27 -3.83 -28.05
C HIS A 118 5.03 -3.56 -27.18
N ILE A 119 5.06 -3.99 -25.92
CA ILE A 119 3.99 -3.74 -24.95
C ILE A 119 3.77 -2.24 -24.74
N VAL A 120 4.84 -1.50 -24.44
CA VAL A 120 4.79 -0.04 -24.21
C VAL A 120 4.26 0.71 -25.43
N LYS A 121 4.67 0.31 -26.63
CA LYS A 121 4.16 0.86 -27.90
C LYS A 121 2.67 0.56 -28.11
N ALA A 122 2.20 -0.63 -27.72
CA ALA A 122 0.78 -0.99 -27.86
C ALA A 122 -0.15 -0.10 -27.02
N TYR A 123 0.34 0.40 -25.88
CA TYR A 123 -0.38 1.31 -24.98
C TYR A 123 -0.07 2.80 -25.21
N SER A 124 0.93 3.13 -26.04
CA SER A 124 1.25 4.49 -26.47
C SER A 124 0.40 4.91 -27.68
N LYS A 125 -0.92 5.07 -27.48
CA LYS A 125 -1.90 5.46 -28.50
C LYS A 125 -2.61 6.77 -28.13
N ASN A 126 -3.26 7.40 -29.11
CA ASN A 126 -4.12 8.59 -28.91
C ASN A 126 -3.39 9.78 -28.22
N GLY A 127 -2.15 10.06 -28.65
CA GLY A 127 -1.35 11.16 -28.09
C GLY A 127 -0.61 10.81 -26.80
N ARG A 128 -0.87 9.65 -26.17
CA ARG A 128 -0.09 9.13 -25.06
C ARG A 128 1.21 8.52 -25.55
N LYS A 129 2.34 8.88 -24.93
CA LYS A 129 3.65 8.28 -25.17
C LYS A 129 4.26 7.84 -23.84
N ILE A 130 4.37 6.52 -23.65
CA ILE A 130 5.03 5.96 -22.48
C ILE A 130 6.50 5.75 -22.81
N GLU A 131 7.40 6.30 -22.00
CA GLU A 131 8.85 6.07 -22.15
C GLU A 131 9.29 4.86 -21.33
N LEU A 132 10.26 4.11 -21.84
CA LEU A 132 10.82 2.93 -21.19
C LEU A 132 12.34 3.05 -21.16
N GLU A 133 12.91 3.03 -19.97
CA GLU A 133 14.35 3.14 -19.75
C GLU A 133 14.84 2.03 -18.81
N PHE A 134 16.03 1.52 -19.08
CA PHE A 134 16.76 0.62 -18.18
C PHE A 134 17.82 1.40 -17.44
N ASP A 135 17.65 1.55 -16.13
CA ASP A 135 18.65 2.15 -15.27
C ASP A 135 19.67 1.06 -14.92
N THR A 136 20.72 0.94 -15.73
CA THR A 136 21.74 -0.11 -15.58
C THR A 136 22.72 0.18 -14.45
N ASN A 137 22.99 -0.82 -13.62
CA ASN A 137 23.84 -0.70 -12.45
C ASN A 137 24.94 -1.76 -12.47
N THR A 138 26.18 -1.35 -12.18
CA THR A 138 27.35 -2.24 -12.21
C THR A 138 27.46 -3.18 -10.99
N LYS A 139 26.75 -2.89 -9.91
CA LYS A 139 26.76 -3.67 -8.67
C LYS A 139 25.34 -4.03 -8.29
N ASP A 140 25.15 -5.25 -7.81
CA ASP A 140 23.90 -5.70 -7.22
C ASP A 140 23.71 -5.08 -5.82
N SER A 141 22.85 -4.06 -5.73
CA SER A 141 22.53 -3.39 -4.47
C SER A 141 21.07 -2.97 -4.44
N LEU A 142 20.39 -3.22 -3.32
CA LEU A 142 19.02 -2.75 -3.12
C LEU A 142 18.89 -1.22 -3.20
N ASN A 143 19.97 -0.49 -2.89
CA ASN A 143 20.00 0.97 -3.00
C ASN A 143 19.86 1.48 -4.45
N ASN A 144 20.12 0.64 -5.46
CA ASN A 144 20.09 1.06 -6.86
C ASN A 144 18.73 1.65 -7.27
N ARG A 145 17.64 1.17 -6.65
CA ARG A 145 16.30 1.68 -6.94
C ARG A 145 16.11 3.14 -6.53
N PHE A 146 16.93 3.68 -5.63
CA PHE A 146 16.81 5.05 -5.14
C PHE A 146 17.92 5.98 -5.64
N LYS A 147 18.68 5.56 -6.66
CA LYS A 147 19.60 6.45 -7.34
C LYS A 147 18.84 7.61 -7.97
N GLU A 148 19.44 8.79 -7.92
CA GLU A 148 18.88 9.99 -8.53
C GLU A 148 18.78 9.80 -10.04
N ILE A 149 17.57 10.04 -10.57
CA ILE A 149 17.28 10.05 -12.00
C ILE A 149 17.05 11.51 -12.40
N LYS A 150 18.09 12.14 -12.97
CA LYS A 150 18.14 13.60 -13.18
C LYS A 150 17.06 14.15 -14.10
N ASN A 151 16.64 13.38 -15.10
CA ASN A 151 15.74 13.84 -16.16
C ASN A 151 14.33 13.23 -16.06
N LEU A 152 13.88 12.89 -14.85
CA LEU A 152 12.49 12.44 -14.65
C LEU A 152 11.51 13.56 -15.00
N LYS A 153 10.66 13.28 -16.00
CA LYS A 153 9.64 14.20 -16.50
C LYS A 153 8.52 14.47 -15.50
N THR A 154 8.16 13.44 -14.74
CA THR A 154 7.12 13.54 -13.72
C THR A 154 7.76 13.93 -12.39
N ASP A 155 6.96 14.54 -11.51
CA ASP A 155 7.37 14.81 -10.13
C ASP A 155 7.08 13.61 -9.22
N VAL A 156 6.27 12.65 -9.70
CA VAL A 156 5.69 11.55 -8.93
C VAL A 156 6.31 10.23 -9.35
N VAL A 157 6.83 9.48 -8.39
CA VAL A 157 7.38 8.13 -8.60
C VAL A 157 6.49 7.12 -7.92
N PHE A 158 5.99 6.14 -8.68
CA PHE A 158 5.39 4.93 -8.16
C PHE A 158 6.44 3.82 -8.12
N SER A 159 6.98 3.55 -6.93
CA SER A 159 7.96 2.49 -6.75
C SER A 159 7.28 1.17 -6.43
N ILE A 160 7.71 0.09 -7.10
CA ILE A 160 7.13 -1.23 -6.93
C ILE A 160 8.14 -2.37 -7.12
N ASP A 161 7.98 -3.44 -6.35
CA ASP A 161 8.73 -4.68 -6.55
C ASP A 161 8.14 -5.50 -7.71
N ASP A 162 8.98 -6.25 -8.42
CA ASP A 162 8.56 -7.06 -9.59
C ASP A 162 7.65 -8.25 -9.29
N ASP A 163 7.48 -8.63 -8.02
CA ASP A 163 6.72 -9.79 -7.57
C ASP A 163 5.30 -9.49 -7.05
N VAL A 164 4.85 -8.23 -7.17
CA VAL A 164 3.51 -7.81 -6.73
C VAL A 164 2.78 -6.99 -7.79
N ILE A 165 1.48 -7.25 -7.93
CA ILE A 165 0.58 -6.49 -8.78
C ILE A 165 -0.56 -5.89 -7.95
N PHE A 166 -0.85 -4.62 -8.18
CA PHE A 166 -2.06 -3.93 -7.69
C PHE A 166 -2.93 -3.52 -8.89
N PRO A 167 -4.27 -3.69 -8.83
CA PRO A 167 -5.17 -3.24 -9.89
C PRO A 167 -4.98 -1.76 -10.23
N CYS A 168 -5.10 -1.39 -11.51
CA CYS A 168 -4.95 0.01 -11.94
C CYS A 168 -5.89 0.95 -11.18
N SER A 169 -7.12 0.53 -10.87
CA SER A 169 -8.04 1.33 -10.05
C SER A 169 -7.54 1.59 -8.63
N SER A 170 -6.81 0.66 -8.02
CA SER A 170 -6.17 0.88 -6.72
C SER A 170 -4.98 1.83 -6.83
N VAL A 171 -4.20 1.72 -7.91
CA VAL A 171 -3.08 2.61 -8.22
C VAL A 171 -3.57 4.04 -8.47
N GLU A 172 -4.67 4.22 -9.20
CA GLU A 172 -5.32 5.50 -9.46
C GLU A 172 -5.80 6.16 -8.16
N VAL A 173 -6.47 5.40 -7.28
CA VAL A 173 -6.87 5.91 -5.96
C VAL A 173 -5.65 6.34 -5.14
N ALA A 174 -4.60 5.52 -5.07
CA ALA A 174 -3.40 5.87 -4.32
C ALA A 174 -2.65 7.08 -4.90
N TYR A 175 -2.65 7.22 -6.23
CA TYR A 175 -2.12 8.39 -6.90
C TYR A 175 -2.91 9.66 -6.55
N SER A 176 -4.25 9.62 -6.59
CA SER A 176 -5.09 10.75 -6.17
C SER A 176 -4.90 11.12 -4.69
N VAL A 177 -4.75 10.13 -3.81
CA VAL A 177 -4.39 10.37 -2.40
C VAL A 177 -3.02 11.05 -2.30
N TRP A 178 -2.03 10.58 -3.05
CA TRP A 178 -0.72 11.22 -3.10
C TRP A 178 -0.79 12.68 -3.59
N GLN A 179 -1.62 12.98 -4.58
CA GLN A 179 -1.81 14.36 -5.06
C GLN A 179 -2.32 15.31 -3.96
N SER A 180 -3.11 14.80 -3.00
CA SER A 180 -3.56 15.58 -1.84
C SER A 180 -2.49 15.76 -0.75
N ALA A 181 -1.42 14.97 -0.79
CA ALA A 181 -0.33 14.99 0.19
C ALA A 181 1.03 14.70 -0.49
N PRO A 182 1.52 15.58 -1.38
CA PRO A 182 2.66 15.29 -2.26
C PRO A 182 4.01 15.16 -1.51
N ASP A 183 4.07 15.63 -0.27
CA ASP A 183 5.25 15.57 0.60
C ASP A 183 5.36 14.25 1.38
N THR A 184 4.38 13.34 1.31
CA THR A 184 4.45 12.06 2.03
C THR A 184 4.60 10.85 1.10
N MET A 185 4.90 9.69 1.69
CA MET A 185 4.76 8.40 1.04
C MET A 185 3.32 7.90 1.16
N VAL A 186 2.72 7.54 0.03
CA VAL A 186 1.38 6.95 -0.04
C VAL A 186 1.46 5.57 -0.66
N GLY A 187 1.00 4.52 0.01
CA GLY A 187 1.19 3.17 -0.53
C GLY A 187 0.44 2.06 0.19
N PHE A 188 0.71 0.83 -0.25
CA PHE A 188 -0.17 -0.31 0.03
C PHE A 188 0.33 -1.24 1.13
N VAL A 189 1.61 -1.13 1.52
CA VAL A 189 2.28 -2.08 2.40
C VAL A 189 2.63 -1.41 3.74
N PRO A 190 1.70 -1.38 4.72
CA PRO A 190 1.94 -0.73 6.00
C PRO A 190 2.79 -1.61 6.89
N ARG A 191 3.67 -0.98 7.67
CA ARG A 191 4.47 -1.61 8.73
C ARG A 191 4.51 -0.69 9.92
N MET A 192 4.98 -1.24 11.04
CA MET A 192 5.14 -0.45 12.26
C MET A 192 6.47 -0.73 12.93
N HIS A 193 6.81 0.12 13.88
CA HIS A 193 7.81 -0.17 14.89
C HIS A 193 7.27 0.26 16.24
N TRP A 194 7.80 -0.31 17.32
CA TRP A 194 7.43 0.08 18.68
C TRP A 194 8.65 0.03 19.58
N LEU A 195 8.62 0.83 20.64
CA LEU A 195 9.63 0.82 21.69
C LEU A 195 9.53 -0.48 22.50
N ASP A 196 10.63 -1.21 22.59
CA ASP A 196 10.78 -2.41 23.41
C ASP A 196 11.02 -2.00 24.87
N GLN A 197 9.92 -1.79 25.59
CA GLN A 197 9.93 -1.40 27.02
C GLN A 197 10.59 -2.45 27.93
N SER A 198 10.82 -3.68 27.45
CA SER A 198 11.44 -4.74 28.25
C SER A 198 12.95 -4.54 28.45
N ARG A 199 13.58 -3.67 27.64
CA ARG A 199 15.04 -3.44 27.64
C ARG A 199 15.51 -2.27 28.53
N GLY A 200 14.66 -1.75 29.40
CA GLY A 200 15.01 -0.68 30.35
C GLY A 200 15.27 0.67 29.67
N ASN A 201 16.22 1.46 30.20
CA ASN A 201 16.52 2.84 29.77
C ASN A 201 17.23 2.97 28.40
N MET A 202 17.30 1.91 27.58
CA MET A 202 17.85 2.00 26.23
C MET A 202 16.70 2.02 25.23
N ASP A 203 16.56 3.13 24.49
CA ASP A 203 15.61 3.24 23.39
C ASP A 203 15.92 2.17 22.34
N HIS A 204 15.20 1.05 22.40
CA HIS A 204 15.33 -0.05 21.45
C HIS A 204 13.99 -0.26 20.74
N TYR A 205 14.00 -0.26 19.42
CA TYR A 205 12.78 -0.36 18.63
C TYR A 205 12.70 -1.71 17.94
N THR A 206 11.51 -2.32 17.94
CA THR A 206 11.25 -3.59 17.25
C THR A 206 10.45 -3.36 15.98
N TYR A 207 10.83 -4.02 14.89
CA TYR A 207 10.08 -4.01 13.64
C TYR A 207 8.80 -4.87 13.71
N GLY A 208 7.71 -4.32 13.20
CA GLY A 208 6.39 -4.93 13.10
C GLY A 208 5.94 -5.20 11.67
N GLY A 209 5.59 -6.46 11.42
CA GLY A 209 4.98 -6.92 10.17
C GLY A 209 3.50 -6.56 10.04
N TRP A 210 2.85 -7.14 9.02
CA TRP A 210 1.41 -7.01 8.80
C TRP A 210 0.58 -7.43 10.02
N TRP A 211 0.95 -8.53 10.69
CA TRP A 211 0.20 -8.98 11.86
C TRP A 211 0.23 -7.98 13.00
N SER A 212 1.37 -7.33 13.26
CA SER A 212 1.46 -6.27 14.26
C SER A 212 0.51 -5.13 13.92
N VAL A 213 0.54 -4.64 12.66
CA VAL A 213 -0.36 -3.58 12.18
C VAL A 213 -1.84 -3.97 12.33
N TRP A 214 -2.18 -5.22 12.00
CA TRP A 214 -3.54 -5.73 12.12
C TRP A 214 -4.02 -5.78 13.57
N TRP A 215 -3.18 -6.28 14.49
CA TRP A 215 -3.55 -6.43 15.89
C TRP A 215 -3.62 -5.09 16.64
N THR A 216 -2.74 -4.15 16.31
CA THR A 216 -2.73 -2.83 16.97
C THR A 216 -3.68 -1.85 16.31
N GLY A 217 -4.00 -2.05 15.03
CA GLY A 217 -4.72 -1.06 14.23
C GLY A 217 -3.89 0.18 13.90
N THR A 218 -2.57 0.10 14.05
CA THR A 218 -1.63 1.23 13.90
C THR A 218 -0.49 0.91 12.96
N TYR A 219 0.02 1.91 12.27
CA TYR A 219 1.19 1.80 11.40
C TYR A 219 2.01 3.10 11.48
N SER A 220 3.31 2.97 11.24
CA SER A 220 4.26 4.10 11.31
C SER A 220 5.12 4.21 10.05
N MET A 221 4.96 3.27 9.11
CA MET A 221 5.74 3.16 7.88
C MET A 221 4.85 2.65 6.76
N VAL A 222 5.16 3.09 5.54
CA VAL A 222 4.68 2.47 4.31
C VAL A 222 5.91 2.11 3.49
N LEU A 223 6.02 0.84 3.10
CA LEU A 223 7.18 0.36 2.36
C LEU A 223 7.10 0.78 0.89
N SER A 224 8.24 1.18 0.33
CA SER A 224 8.40 1.45 -1.10
C SER A 224 8.18 0.23 -2.01
N LYS A 225 7.94 -0.96 -1.44
CA LYS A 225 7.52 -2.17 -2.16
C LYS A 225 6.31 -1.91 -3.08
N ALA A 226 5.43 -0.98 -2.70
CA ALA A 226 4.39 -0.44 -3.57
C ALA A 226 3.91 0.90 -2.99
N ALA A 227 4.56 2.00 -3.38
CA ALA A 227 4.25 3.34 -2.87
C ALA A 227 4.59 4.46 -3.85
N PHE A 228 3.78 5.52 -3.79
CA PHE A 228 4.01 6.82 -4.41
C PHE A 228 4.83 7.73 -3.50
N PHE A 229 5.76 8.47 -4.08
CA PHE A 229 6.50 9.54 -3.41
C PHE A 229 7.05 10.54 -4.44
N HIS A 230 7.43 11.73 -3.98
CA HIS A 230 8.01 12.76 -4.83
C HIS A 230 9.43 12.41 -5.28
N LYS A 231 9.80 12.66 -6.55
CA LYS A 231 11.14 12.34 -7.10
C LYS A 231 12.30 12.97 -6.32
N LYS A 232 12.07 14.08 -5.62
CA LYS A 232 13.05 14.76 -4.77
C LYS A 232 13.67 13.82 -3.73
N TYR A 233 12.92 12.81 -3.28
CA TYR A 233 13.42 11.83 -2.31
C TYR A 233 14.43 10.86 -2.92
N LEU A 234 14.47 10.66 -4.25
CA LEU A 234 15.56 9.94 -4.93
C LEU A 234 16.87 10.75 -4.86
N ALA A 235 16.78 12.07 -5.09
CA ALA A 235 17.92 12.97 -4.99
C ALA A 235 18.43 13.04 -3.54
N MET A 236 17.53 13.23 -2.56
CA MET A 236 17.89 13.21 -1.13
C MET A 236 18.51 11.86 -0.73
N TYR A 237 17.94 10.73 -1.16
CA TYR A 237 18.53 9.41 -0.87
C TYR A 237 19.94 9.25 -1.46
N THR A 238 20.18 9.80 -2.65
CA THR A 238 21.46 9.66 -3.33
C THR A 238 22.53 10.60 -2.78
N ASN A 239 22.15 11.84 -2.50
CA ASN A 239 23.06 12.95 -2.30
C ASN A 239 23.19 13.38 -0.83
N GLU A 240 22.14 13.17 -0.03
CA GLU A 240 22.05 13.67 1.36
C GLU A 240 22.02 12.54 2.39
N PHE A 241 21.44 11.39 2.04
CA PHE A 241 21.31 10.28 2.98
C PHE A 241 22.68 9.70 3.36
N PRO A 242 22.97 9.50 4.66
CA PRO A 242 24.29 9.12 5.14
C PRO A 242 24.88 7.93 4.38
N ALA A 243 26.08 8.10 3.82
CA ALA A 243 26.78 7.05 3.09
C ALA A 243 26.95 5.78 3.94
N SER A 244 27.25 5.95 5.22
CA SER A 244 27.34 4.88 6.23
C SER A 244 26.07 4.03 6.37
N LEU A 245 24.88 4.62 6.16
CA LEU A 245 23.60 3.90 6.17
C LEU A 245 23.37 3.18 4.84
N ARG A 246 23.65 3.83 3.71
CA ARG A 246 23.55 3.20 2.38
C ARG A 246 24.48 2.00 2.26
N GLU A 247 25.70 2.11 2.77
CA GLU A 247 26.65 1.00 2.85
C GLU A 247 26.10 -0.12 3.72
N TYR A 248 25.57 0.18 4.91
CA TYR A 248 24.96 -0.83 5.77
C TYR A 248 23.80 -1.56 5.07
N ILE A 249 22.92 -0.83 4.39
CA ILE A 249 21.80 -1.39 3.60
C ILE A 249 22.33 -2.29 2.47
N ALA A 250 23.38 -1.85 1.76
CA ALA A 250 24.00 -2.63 0.70
C ALA A 250 24.58 -3.95 1.22
N HIS A 251 25.33 -3.91 2.33
CA HIS A 251 25.95 -5.09 2.93
C HIS A 251 24.91 -6.03 3.55
N ASN A 252 23.89 -5.49 4.23
CA ASN A 252 22.86 -6.31 4.87
C ASN A 252 21.84 -6.89 3.88
N ARG A 253 21.76 -6.32 2.67
CA ARG A 253 20.77 -6.61 1.63
C ARG A 253 19.34 -6.58 2.17
N ASN A 254 19.01 -5.51 2.88
CA ASN A 254 17.69 -5.28 3.47
C ASN A 254 17.52 -3.79 3.79
N CYS A 255 16.28 -3.39 4.10
CA CYS A 255 15.95 -2.12 4.75
C CYS A 255 16.08 -0.85 3.88
N GLU A 256 16.31 -0.95 2.58
CA GLU A 256 16.24 0.21 1.69
C GLU A 256 14.84 0.85 1.71
N ASP A 257 13.80 0.02 1.78
CA ASP A 257 12.39 0.43 1.81
C ASP A 257 12.02 1.17 3.09
N ILE A 258 12.49 0.68 4.23
CA ILE A 258 12.36 1.34 5.54
C ILE A 258 13.17 2.64 5.55
N ALA A 259 14.40 2.62 5.02
CA ALA A 259 15.25 3.80 4.95
C ALA A 259 14.60 4.92 4.13
N MET A 260 13.94 4.60 3.01
CA MET A 260 13.17 5.57 2.24
C MET A 260 11.99 6.13 3.07
N SER A 261 11.23 5.26 3.75
CA SER A 261 10.13 5.72 4.64
C SER A 261 10.63 6.66 5.73
N PHE A 262 11.79 6.37 6.31
CA PHE A 262 12.40 7.18 7.37
C PHE A 262 12.95 8.50 6.81
N LEU A 263 13.56 8.47 5.62
CA LEU A 263 14.05 9.67 4.94
C LEU A 263 12.91 10.65 4.67
N VAL A 264 11.78 10.19 4.14
CA VAL A 264 10.63 11.04 3.84
C VAL A 264 10.03 11.62 5.12
N ALA A 265 9.83 10.78 6.15
CA ALA A 265 9.31 11.23 7.44
C ALA A 265 10.23 12.25 8.12
N ASN A 266 11.55 12.02 8.10
CA ASN A 266 12.55 12.93 8.64
C ASN A 266 12.60 14.27 7.91
N ALA A 267 12.47 14.26 6.59
CA ALA A 267 12.54 15.46 5.77
C ALA A 267 11.29 16.36 5.92
N THR A 268 10.16 15.81 6.33
CA THR A 268 8.86 16.51 6.26
C THR A 268 8.13 16.63 7.59
N GLY A 269 8.42 15.74 8.56
CA GLY A 269 7.61 15.56 9.75
C GLY A 269 6.21 14.97 9.47
N ALA A 270 5.89 14.67 8.20
CA ALA A 270 4.58 14.18 7.80
C ALA A 270 4.49 12.65 7.95
N PRO A 271 3.32 12.13 8.36
CA PRO A 271 3.11 10.70 8.48
C PRO A 271 2.91 10.03 7.11
N PRO A 272 3.31 8.76 6.93
CA PRO A 272 2.98 8.01 5.72
C PRO A 272 1.47 7.72 5.64
N ILE A 273 0.91 7.61 4.43
CA ILE A 273 -0.50 7.30 4.23
C ILE A 273 -0.66 5.89 3.66
N TRP A 274 -1.42 5.05 4.36
CA TRP A 274 -1.77 3.73 3.88
C TRP A 274 -3.04 3.75 3.03
N VAL A 275 -2.97 3.14 1.86
CA VAL A 275 -4.12 2.91 0.98
C VAL A 275 -4.41 1.43 0.91
N LYS A 276 -5.66 1.05 1.19
CA LYS A 276 -6.11 -0.33 1.07
C LYS A 276 -6.20 -0.71 -0.40
N GLY A 277 -5.48 -1.76 -0.80
CA GLY A 277 -5.51 -2.30 -2.16
C GLY A 277 -5.49 -3.83 -2.14
N LYS A 278 -6.06 -4.46 -3.17
CA LYS A 278 -5.95 -5.90 -3.35
C LYS A 278 -4.56 -6.21 -3.92
N ILE A 279 -3.75 -6.91 -3.13
CA ILE A 279 -2.42 -7.37 -3.54
C ILE A 279 -2.51 -8.70 -4.28
N PHE A 280 -1.82 -8.81 -5.41
CA PHE A 280 -1.60 -10.06 -6.14
C PHE A 280 -0.11 -10.39 -6.10
N GLU A 281 0.29 -11.32 -5.24
CA GLU A 281 1.65 -11.85 -5.22
C GLU A 281 1.83 -12.80 -6.40
N ILE A 282 2.72 -12.44 -7.33
CA ILE A 282 2.99 -13.21 -8.55
C ILE A 282 4.34 -13.93 -8.52
N GLY A 283 5.18 -13.62 -7.52
CA GLY A 283 6.40 -14.36 -7.20
C GLY A 283 6.20 -15.38 -6.09
N SER A 284 7.01 -16.44 -6.07
CA SER A 284 6.89 -17.56 -5.12
C SER A 284 7.87 -17.49 -3.94
N THR A 285 9.02 -16.86 -4.10
CA THR A 285 10.09 -16.76 -3.08
C THR A 285 10.88 -15.47 -3.25
N GLY A 286 11.29 -14.83 -2.15
CA GLY A 286 12.02 -13.56 -2.17
C GLY A 286 12.90 -13.35 -0.94
N ILE A 287 13.56 -12.20 -0.83
CA ILE A 287 14.47 -11.90 0.30
C ILE A 287 13.72 -11.95 1.64
N SER A 288 12.43 -11.58 1.62
CA SER A 288 11.55 -11.59 2.80
C SER A 288 11.26 -12.97 3.38
N SER A 289 11.44 -14.05 2.61
CA SER A 289 11.26 -15.43 3.10
C SER A 289 12.51 -16.01 3.74
N LEU A 290 13.63 -15.29 3.76
CA LEU A 290 14.87 -15.75 4.40
C LEU A 290 14.78 -15.64 5.93
N GLY A 291 15.38 -16.59 6.64
CA GLY A 291 15.47 -16.57 8.10
C GLY A 291 16.16 -15.30 8.62
N GLY A 292 15.64 -14.73 9.71
CA GLY A 292 16.18 -13.51 10.32
C GLY A 292 15.83 -12.20 9.59
N HIS A 293 14.99 -12.22 8.54
CA HIS A 293 14.59 -11.00 7.81
C HIS A 293 14.02 -9.91 8.72
N SER A 294 13.10 -10.25 9.63
CA SER A 294 12.52 -9.30 10.58
C SER A 294 13.54 -8.79 11.60
N GLN A 295 14.48 -9.64 12.04
CA GLN A 295 15.55 -9.24 12.96
C GLN A 295 16.49 -8.22 12.31
N LYS A 296 16.90 -8.46 11.07
CA LYS A 296 17.69 -7.50 10.27
C LYS A 296 16.97 -6.15 10.11
N ARG A 297 15.64 -6.16 9.96
CA ARG A 297 14.84 -4.93 9.91
C ARG A 297 14.81 -4.21 11.25
N THR A 298 14.65 -4.93 12.36
CA THR A 298 14.78 -4.40 13.72
C THR A 298 16.14 -3.72 13.92
N GLU A 299 17.24 -4.40 13.59
CA GLU A 299 18.59 -3.84 13.71
C GLU A 299 18.76 -2.57 12.85
N CYS A 300 18.23 -2.60 11.64
CA CYS A 300 18.28 -1.45 10.75
C CYS A 300 17.53 -0.24 11.30
N ILE A 301 16.30 -0.42 11.81
CA ILE A 301 15.52 0.67 12.42
C ILE A 301 16.33 1.34 13.52
N ASN A 302 16.90 0.57 14.45
CA ASN A 302 17.72 1.12 15.53
C ASN A 302 18.94 1.89 14.99
N ARG A 303 19.54 1.42 13.89
CA ARG A 303 20.67 2.12 13.26
C ARG A 303 20.24 3.43 12.58
N LEU A 304 19.10 3.43 11.89
CA LEU A 304 18.51 4.63 11.28
C LEU A 304 18.21 5.69 12.36
N LEU A 305 17.56 5.29 13.46
CA LEU A 305 17.19 6.18 14.57
C LEU A 305 18.38 6.73 15.37
N CYS A 306 19.51 6.04 15.33
CA CYS A 306 20.74 6.53 15.92
C CYS A 306 21.38 7.66 15.10
N GLN A 307 21.23 7.63 13.76
CA GLN A 307 21.90 8.57 12.85
C GLN A 307 20.99 9.69 12.32
N LEU A 308 19.67 9.47 12.30
CA LEU A 308 18.68 10.46 11.86
C LEU A 308 18.16 11.21 13.10
N ALA A 309 18.84 12.30 13.44
CA ALA A 309 18.63 13.06 14.68
C ALA A 309 17.21 13.61 14.89
N VAL A 310 16.44 13.82 13.81
CA VAL A 310 15.08 14.40 13.89
C VAL A 310 13.99 13.33 14.11
N ILE A 311 14.22 12.07 13.73
CA ILE A 311 13.19 11.02 13.86
C ILE A 311 12.90 10.67 15.32
N ARG A 312 13.85 10.82 16.25
CA ARG A 312 13.58 10.57 17.68
C ARG A 312 12.40 11.37 18.25
N ALA A 313 12.08 12.54 17.68
CA ALA A 313 10.93 13.35 18.09
C ALA A 313 9.61 13.00 17.37
N LEU A 314 9.65 12.23 16.27
CA LEU A 314 8.48 11.87 15.45
C LEU A 314 7.92 10.47 15.75
N ILE A 315 8.62 9.66 16.56
CA ILE A 315 8.25 8.26 16.83
C ILE A 315 7.11 8.13 17.85
N ASP A 316 6.85 9.15 18.66
CA ASP A 316 5.79 9.06 19.68
C ASP A 316 4.39 9.43 19.18
N GLU A 317 4.21 10.06 18.01
CA GLU A 317 2.89 10.60 17.62
C GLU A 317 2.35 10.29 16.22
N VAL A 318 3.04 9.52 15.37
CA VAL A 318 2.39 9.03 14.14
C VAL A 318 1.70 7.69 14.39
N VAL A 319 0.59 7.77 15.12
CA VAL A 319 -0.41 6.70 15.21
C VAL A 319 -1.61 7.12 14.36
N LEU A 320 -1.52 6.90 13.05
CA LEU A 320 -2.69 7.04 12.19
C LEU A 320 -3.64 5.87 12.49
N ARG A 321 -4.67 6.15 13.30
CA ARG A 321 -5.84 5.27 13.40
C ARG A 321 -6.43 5.11 12.01
N LEU A 322 -6.75 3.86 11.64
CA LEU A 322 -7.50 3.51 10.43
C LEU A 322 -8.76 4.38 10.24
N ASP A 323 -9.32 4.86 11.34
CA ASP A 323 -10.55 5.65 11.38
C ASP A 323 -10.35 7.11 10.92
N GLN A 324 -9.14 7.68 11.04
CA GLN A 324 -8.89 9.11 10.73
C GLN A 324 -8.67 9.41 9.25
N ILE A 325 -8.31 8.42 8.42
CA ILE A 325 -8.33 8.61 6.96
C ILE A 325 -9.78 8.91 6.53
N THR A 326 -10.78 8.28 7.15
CA THR A 326 -12.19 8.59 6.91
C THR A 326 -12.57 10.02 7.30
N GLU A 327 -12.02 10.57 8.38
CA GLU A 327 -12.33 11.95 8.80
C GLU A 327 -11.62 13.02 7.96
N MET A 328 -10.42 12.74 7.43
CA MET A 328 -9.71 13.67 6.55
C MET A 328 -10.43 13.86 5.20
N PHE A 329 -11.17 12.84 4.74
CA PHE A 329 -12.02 12.90 3.55
C PHE A 329 -13.45 13.42 3.81
N LEU A 330 -13.82 13.69 5.07
CA LEU A 330 -15.14 14.27 5.44
C LEU A 330 -15.08 15.77 5.72
N ARG A 331 -13.93 16.42 5.53
CA ARG A 331 -13.73 17.88 5.70
C ARG A 331 -13.23 18.60 4.44
N LEU A 332 -13.44 18.00 3.28
CA LEU A 332 -13.47 18.66 1.96
C LEU A 332 -14.82 18.32 1.33
#